data_AF-A0A6S7HWM7-F1
#
_entry.id   AF-A0A6S7HWM7-F1
#
_cell.length_a   1.000
_cell.length_b   1.000
_cell.length_c   1.000
_cell.angle_alpha   90.00
_cell.angle_beta   90.00
_cell.angle_gamma   90.00
#
_symmetry.space_group_name_H-M   'P 1'
#
loop_
_entity.id
_entity.type
_entity.pdbx_description
1 polymer ?
#
loop_
_entity_poly.entity_id
_entity_poly.type
_entity_poly.pdbx_seq_one_letter_code
_entity_poly.pdbx_strand_id
1 'polypeptide(L)' 'AGECLIDLEDAVNSDLEMLRKWLMANKLSLNVAKTEFQIIGTKQMLKKASVQQLKIHIQNIPIKQVFQCKH' A
#
# COMPACT_ATOMS: atom_id res chain seq x y z
N ALA A 1 -8.71 -11.73 -17.14
CA ALA A 1 -7.31 -11.26 -17.16
C ALA A 1 -6.84 -11.23 -15.71
N GLY A 2 -5.79 -11.97 -15.36
CA GLY A 2 -5.24 -11.91 -14.02
C GLY A 2 -4.34 -10.70 -13.94
N GLU A 3 -4.78 -9.64 -13.27
CA GLU A 3 -3.90 -8.51 -12.94
C GLU A 3 -2.71 -9.07 -12.15
N CYS A 4 -1.49 -8.80 -12.64
CA CYS A 4 -0.28 -9.25 -11.96
C CYS A 4 -0.13 -8.43 -10.68
N LEU A 5 0.41 -9.04 -9.61
CA LEU A 5 0.66 -8.31 -8.36
C LEU A 5 1.63 -7.13 -8.55
N ILE A 6 2.44 -7.17 -9.61
CA ILE A 6 3.30 -6.07 -10.04
C ILE A 6 2.44 -4.91 -10.53
N ASP A 7 1.43 -5.16 -11.37
CA ASP A 7 0.52 -4.13 -11.87
C ASP A 7 -0.23 -3.46 -10.70
N LEU A 8 -0.61 -4.24 -9.69
CA LEU A 8 -1.24 -3.73 -8.47
C LEU A 8 -0.28 -2.84 -7.66
N GLU A 9 0.97 -3.27 -7.49
CA GLU A 9 2.00 -2.48 -6.78
C GLU A 9 2.21 -1.13 -7.48
N ASP A 10 2.41 -1.15 -8.80
CA ASP A 10 2.62 0.06 -9.60
C ASP A 10 1.40 1.00 -9.56
N ALA A 11 0.18 0.45 -9.71
CA ALA A 11 -1.05 1.22 -9.65
C ALA A 11 -1.23 1.90 -8.29
N VAL A 12 -1.09 1.14 -7.19
CA VAL A 12 -1.25 1.67 -5.83
C VAL A 12 -0.19 2.73 -5.51
N ASN A 13 1.07 2.49 -5.89
CA ASN A 13 2.13 3.46 -5.67
C ASN A 13 1.92 4.75 -6.48
N SER A 14 1.43 4.64 -7.72
CA SER A 14 1.04 5.80 -8.54
C SER A 14 -0.08 6.60 -7.88
N ASP A 15 -1.15 5.93 -7.43
CA ASP A 15 -2.29 6.57 -6.78
C ASP A 15 -1.90 7.26 -5.46
N LEU A 16 -1.03 6.64 -4.66
CA LEU A 16 -0.52 7.22 -3.43
C LEU A 16 0.31 8.48 -3.69
N GLU A 17 1.06 8.54 -4.79
CA GLU A 17 1.78 9.75 -5.19
C GLU A 17 0.82 10.86 -5.62
N MET A 18 -0.27 10.54 -6.33
CA MET A 18 -1.31 11.52 -6.65
C MET A 18 -2.02 12.03 -5.40
N LEU A 19 -2.39 11.14 -4.47
CA LEU A 19 -2.99 11.49 -3.19
C LEU A 19 -2.06 12.39 -2.38
N ARG A 20 -0.76 12.08 -2.34
CA ARG A 20 0.25 12.91 -1.68
C ARG A 20 0.27 14.32 -2.27
N LYS A 21 0.32 14.46 -3.59
CA LYS A 21 0.28 15.77 -4.26
C LYS A 21 -0.98 16.55 -3.89
N TRP A 22 -2.13 15.88 -3.88
CA TRP A 22 -3.40 16.48 -3.46
C TRP A 22 -3.37 16.95 -2.00
N LEU A 23 -2.87 16.13 -1.08
CA LEU A 23 -2.75 16.51 0.33
C LEU A 23 -1.85 17.75 0.51
N MET A 24 -0.69 17.78 -0.15
CA MET A 24 0.23 18.93 -0.09
C MET A 24 -0.41 20.20 -0.62
N ALA A 25 -1.14 20.12 -1.75
CA ALA A 25 -1.87 21.27 -2.31
C ALA A 25 -2.93 21.82 -1.33
N ASN A 26 -3.48 20.96 -0.48
CA ASN A 26 -4.45 21.31 0.56
C ASN A 26 -3.81 21.61 1.93
N LYS A 27 -2.48 21.79 2.01
CA LYS A 27 -1.73 22.02 3.26
C LYS A 27 -1.90 20.90 4.30
N LEU A 28 -2.19 19.69 3.84
CA LEU A 28 -2.25 18.47 4.64
C LEU A 28 -0.95 17.69 4.49
N SER A 29 -0.57 16.97 5.54
CA SER A 29 0.57 16.07 5.53
C SER A 29 0.17 14.70 6.06
N LEU A 30 0.75 13.65 5.48
CA LEU A 30 0.56 12.28 5.94
C LEU A 30 1.79 11.88 6.75
N ASN A 31 1.56 11.34 7.95
CA ASN A 31 2.63 10.79 8.76
C ASN A 31 2.96 9.37 8.29
N VAL A 32 3.91 9.26 7.36
CA VAL A 32 4.31 7.96 6.77
C VAL A 32 4.76 6.97 7.84
N ALA A 33 5.48 7.42 8.87
CA ALA A 33 5.96 6.55 9.94
C ALA A 33 4.84 5.92 10.79
N LYS A 34 3.67 6.56 10.86
CA LYS A 34 2.46 6.03 11.53
C LYS A 34 1.49 5.35 10.58
N THR A 35 1.77 5.36 9.27
CA THR A 35 0.89 4.78 8.26
C THR A 35 1.23 3.30 8.12
N GLU A 36 0.20 2.46 8.07
CA GLU A 36 0.31 1.02 7.84
C GLU A 36 -0.72 0.65 6.76
N PHE A 37 -0.47 -0.44 6.01
CA PHE A 37 -1.43 -0.95 5.04
C PHE A 37 -1.71 -2.44 5.26
N GLN A 38 -2.88 -2.89 4.82
CA GLN A 38 -3.30 -4.29 4.93
C GLN A 38 -3.92 -4.77 3.63
N ILE A 39 -3.57 -5.99 3.22
CA ILE A 39 -4.21 -6.64 2.08
C ILE A 39 -5.34 -7.52 2.60
N ILE A 40 -6.52 -7.35 2.01
CA ILE A 40 -7.72 -8.11 2.35
C ILE A 40 -8.03 -9.04 1.19
N GLY A 41 -8.19 -10.33 1.49
CA GLY A 41 -8.44 -11.35 0.49
C GLY A 41 -8.71 -12.72 1.12
N THR A 42 -8.92 -13.73 0.28
CA THR A 42 -9.11 -15.10 0.77
C THR A 42 -7.85 -15.63 1.43
N LYS A 43 -7.99 -16.56 2.39
CA LYS A 43 -6.84 -17.19 3.07
C LYS A 43 -5.83 -17.80 2.09
N GLN A 44 -6.30 -18.34 0.96
CA GLN A 44 -5.43 -18.92 -0.06
C GLN A 44 -4.61 -17.85 -0.79
N MET A 45 -5.21 -16.70 -1.10
CA MET A 45 -4.49 -15.59 -1.73
C MET A 45 -3.48 -14.95 -0.78
N LEU A 46 -3.85 -14.73 0.49
CA LEU A 46 -2.97 -14.12 1.49
C LEU A 46 -1.76 -14.98 1.86
N LYS A 47 -1.84 -16.30 1.63
CA LYS A 47 -0.71 -17.23 1.80
C LYS A 47 0.31 -17.15 0.67
N LYS A 48 0.01 -16.49 -0.45
CA LYS A 48 0.97 -16.37 -1.56
C LYS A 48 2.11 -15.43 -1.15
N ALA A 49 3.35 -15.90 -1.30
CA ALA A 49 4.54 -15.12 -0.98
C ALA A 49 4.57 -13.76 -1.71
N SER A 50 4.08 -13.72 -2.94
CA SER A 50 3.96 -12.50 -3.75
C SER A 50 3.06 -11.43 -3.12
N VAL A 51 2.08 -11.81 -2.30
CA VAL A 51 1.20 -10.88 -1.56
C VAL A 51 1.88 -10.36 -0.28
N GLN A 52 2.80 -11.13 0.29
CA GLN A 52 3.57 -10.75 1.47
C GLN A 52 4.80 -9.88 1.13
N GLN A 53 5.16 -9.81 -0.15
CA GLN A 53 6.34 -9.09 -0.65
C GLN A 53 5.98 -7.78 -1.38
N LEU A 54 4.70 -7.39 -1.38
CA LEU A 54 4.24 -6.17 -2.05
C LEU A 54 4.91 -4.94 -1.43
N LYS A 55 5.54 -4.11 -2.26
CA LYS A 55 6.30 -2.92 -1.82
C LYS A 55 5.48 -1.67 -2.07
N ILE A 56 4.69 -1.30 -1.07
CA ILE A 56 3.96 -0.04 -1.08
C ILE A 56 4.79 1.04 -0.40
N HIS A 57 4.90 2.21 -1.03
CA HIS A 57 5.71 3.32 -0.54
C HIS A 57 5.05 4.68 -0.75
N ILE A 58 5.31 5.62 0.15
CA ILE A 58 4.95 7.04 0.01
C ILE A 58 6.23 7.84 0.15
N GLN A 59 6.50 8.75 -0.79
CA GLN A 59 7.77 9.50 -0.82
C GLN A 59 9.02 8.61 -0.93
N ASN A 60 8.90 7.45 -1.60
CA ASN A 60 9.96 6.44 -1.65
C ASN A 60 10.30 5.82 -0.28
N ILE A 61 9.47 6.05 0.74
CA ILE A 61 9.57 5.44 2.07
C ILE A 61 8.58 4.26 2.11
N PRO A 62 9.05 3.03 2.36
CA PRO A 62 8.18 1.87 2.43
C PRO A 62 7.21 1.98 3.61
N ILE A 63 5.94 1.63 3.37
CA ILE A 63 4.91 1.54 4.39
C ILE A 63 4.91 0.13 4.97
N LYS A 64 4.69 0.02 6.27
CA LYS A 64 4.59 -1.28 6.93
C LYS A 64 3.30 -1.99 6.55
N GLN A 65 3.41 -3.24 6.09
CA GLN A 65 2.28 -4.14 5.93
C GLN A 65 1.88 -4.74 7.28
N VAL A 66 0.59 -4.75 7.59
CA VAL A 66 0.02 -5.42 8.77
C VAL A 66 -0.93 -6.53 8.34
N PHE A 67 -0.94 -7.61 9.12
CA PHE A 67 -1.71 -8.83 8.83
C PHE A 67 -2.81 -9.10 9.86
N GLN A 68 -2.86 -8.31 10.95
CA GLN A 68 -3.85 -8.41 12.01
C GLN A 68 -4.30 -7.00 12.41
N CYS A 69 -5.61 -6.77 12.43
CA CYS A 69 -6.18 -5.62 13.13
C CYS A 69 -6.18 -5.94 14.63
N LYS A 70 -5.59 -5.06 15.44
CA LYS A 70 -5.80 -5.11 16.89
C LYS A 70 -7.22 -4.62 17.16
N HIS A 71 -8.14 -5.56 17.38
CA HIS A 71 -9.45 -5.28 17.95
C HIS A 71 -9.35 -5.09 19.46
#